data_AF-I0HKI4-F1
#
_entry.id   AF-I0HKI4-F1
#
_cell.length_a   1.000
_cell.length_b   1.000
_cell.length_c   1.000
_cell.angle_alpha   90.00
_cell.angle_beta   90.00
_cell.angle_gamma   90.00
#
_symmetry.space_group_name_H-M   'P 1'
#
loop_
_entity.id
_entity.type
_entity.pdbx_description
1 polymer ?
#
loop_
_entity_poly.entity_id
_entity_poly.type
_entity_poly.pdbx_seq_one_letter_code
_entity_poly.pdbx_strand_id
1 'polypeptide(L)' 'MGMYVEVQSVAPAQETPRGSLIAAELFARLMKRLSPQPHTPERVHDVAMVRELAHQVENTDPGFAADLFAAAARHEGLGD' A
#
# COMPACT_ATOMS: atom_id res chain seq x y z
N MET A 1 9.21 47.97 38.01
CA MET A 1 7.88 47.66 37.47
C MET A 1 8.05 47.47 35.97
N GLY A 2 8.32 46.24 35.53
CA GLY A 2 8.61 45.93 34.12
C GLY A 2 7.33 45.50 33.40
N MET A 3 6.96 46.20 32.34
CA MET A 3 5.80 45.88 31.52
C MET A 3 6.19 44.74 30.57
N TYR A 4 5.61 43.55 30.78
CA TYR A 4 5.74 42.45 29.83
C TYR A 4 4.85 42.72 28.63
N VAL A 5 5.47 42.95 27.46
CA VAL A 5 4.75 43.03 26.19
C VAL A 5 4.54 41.59 25.72
N GLU A 6 3.29 41.10 25.80
CA GLU A 6 2.89 39.86 25.12
C GLU A 6 3.08 40.05 23.62
N VAL A 7 4.14 39.45 23.07
CA VAL A 7 4.28 39.30 21.62
C VAL A 7 3.34 38.18 21.21
N GLN A 8 2.08 38.54 20.90
CA GLN A 8 1.16 37.63 20.20
C GLN A 8 1.78 37.27 18.85
N SER A 9 2.36 36.07 18.77
CA SER A 9 2.77 35.46 17.51
C SER A 9 1.50 35.08 16.75
N VAL A 10 1.01 36.01 15.94
CA VAL A 10 -0.05 35.73 14.97
C VAL A 10 0.59 34.81 13.92
N ALA A 11 0.31 33.50 14.00
CA ALA A 11 0.65 32.58 12.94
C ALA A 11 0.00 33.12 11.65
N PRO A 12 0.77 33.33 10.56
CA PRO A 12 0.18 33.83 9.33
C PRO A 12 -0.90 32.83 8.89
N ALA A 13 -2.11 33.33 8.67
CA ALA A 13 -3.15 32.56 8.04
C ALA A 13 -2.58 32.01 6.73
N GLN A 14 -2.36 30.71 6.66
CA GLN A 14 -1.93 30.06 5.43
C GLN A 14 -3.11 30.16 4.47
N GLU A 15 -3.12 31.22 3.66
CA GLU A 15 -4.06 31.36 2.56
C GLU A 15 -3.70 30.31 1.53
N THR A 16 -4.29 29.12 1.65
CA THR A 16 -4.17 28.08 0.65
C THR A 16 -4.81 28.62 -0.64
N PRO A 17 -4.03 28.98 -1.67
CA PRO A 17 -4.60 29.59 -2.86
C PRO A 17 -5.57 28.59 -3.50
N ARG A 18 -6.78 29.02 -3.86
CA ARG A 18 -7.87 28.11 -4.29
C ARG A 18 -7.46 27.13 -5.41
N GLY A 19 -6.51 27.50 -6.25
CA GLY A 19 -5.97 26.64 -7.31
C GLY A 19 -5.12 25.46 -6.81
N SER A 20 -4.49 25.56 -5.63
CA SER A 20 -3.70 24.46 -5.07
C SER A 20 -4.57 23.31 -4.58
N LEU A 21 -5.84 23.56 -4.23
CA LEU A 21 -6.80 22.50 -3.92
C LEU A 21 -7.05 21.59 -5.13
N ILE A 22 -7.14 22.19 -6.32
CA ILE A 22 -7.31 21.44 -7.58
C ILE A 22 -6.06 20.60 -7.86
N ALA A 23 -4.88 21.20 -7.72
CA ALA A 23 -3.61 20.48 -7.89
C ALA A 23 -3.47 19.32 -6.89
N ALA A 24 -3.85 19.54 -5.62
CA ALA A 24 -3.85 18.51 -4.59
C ALA A 24 -4.84 17.38 -4.90
N GLU A 25 -6.04 17.70 -5.42
CA GLU A 25 -7.04 16.68 -5.79
C GLU A 25 -6.56 15.83 -6.98
N LEU A 26 -5.98 16.46 -8.00
CA LEU A 26 -5.39 15.76 -9.14
C LEU A 26 -4.22 14.87 -8.72
N PHE A 27 -3.33 15.41 -7.88
CA PHE A 27 -2.22 14.65 -7.31
C PHE A 27 -2.71 13.47 -6.48
N ALA A 28 -3.70 13.67 -5.61
CA ALA A 28 -4.28 12.59 -4.79
C ALA A 28 -4.94 11.51 -5.66
N ARG A 29 -5.63 11.88 -6.74
CA ARG A 29 -6.19 10.92 -7.72
C ARG A 29 -5.12 10.14 -8.45
N LEU A 30 -4.05 10.82 -8.89
CA LEU A 30 -2.92 10.19 -9.56
C LEU A 30 -2.21 9.21 -8.61
N MET A 31 -1.91 9.65 -7.39
CA MET A 31 -1.29 8.83 -6.36
C MET A 31 -2.17 7.67 -5.94
N LYS A 32 -3.49 7.83 -5.84
CA LYS A 32 -4.41 6.70 -5.56
C LYS A 32 -4.38 5.63 -6.66
N ARG A 33 -4.15 6.04 -7.91
CA ARG A 33 -4.05 5.11 -9.05
C ARG A 33 -2.69 4.41 -9.13
N LEU A 34 -1.64 5.08 -8.65
CA LEU A 34 -0.26 4.57 -8.60
C LEU A 34 0.05 3.83 -7.30
N SER A 35 -0.72 4.08 -6.23
CA SER A 35 -0.47 3.47 -4.94
C SER A 35 -0.81 1.99 -5.06
N PRO A 36 0.15 1.09 -4.76
CA PRO A 36 -0.17 -0.31 -4.58
C PRO A 36 -1.26 -0.39 -3.51
N GLN A 37 -2.35 -1.09 -3.84
CA GLN A 37 -3.47 -1.26 -2.94
C GLN A 37 -2.92 -1.89 -1.65
N PRO A 38 -3.18 -1.31 -0.46
CA PRO A 38 -2.77 -1.96 0.79
C PRO A 38 -3.44 -3.32 0.82
N HIS A 39 -2.63 -4.36 0.88
CA HIS A 39 -3.04 -5.74 0.70
C HIS A 39 -3.99 -6.17 1.81
N THR A 40 -5.27 -6.10 1.48
CA THR A 40 -6.37 -6.81 2.12
C THR A 40 -6.22 -8.33 1.87
N PRO A 41 -6.94 -9.19 2.64
CA PRO A 41 -6.88 -10.68 2.67
C PRO A 41 -6.81 -11.45 1.33
N GLU A 42 -6.97 -10.78 0.20
CA GLU A 42 -6.78 -11.29 -1.15
C GLU A 42 -5.41 -11.97 -1.35
N ARG A 43 -4.31 -11.44 -0.77
CA ARG A 43 -2.99 -12.11 -0.89
C ARG A 43 -2.93 -13.49 -0.27
N VAL A 44 -3.65 -13.73 0.83
CA VAL A 44 -3.73 -15.07 1.46
C VAL A 44 -4.55 -16.01 0.58
N HIS A 45 -5.59 -15.48 -0.09
CA HIS A 45 -6.39 -16.22 -1.06
C HIS A 45 -5.58 -16.62 -2.30
N ASP A 46 -4.78 -15.70 -2.83
CA ASP A 46 -3.92 -15.94 -4.00
C ASP A 46 -2.88 -17.03 -3.72
N VAL A 47 -2.27 -17.01 -2.52
CA VAL A 47 -1.30 -18.02 -2.11
C VAL A 47 -1.93 -19.41 -1.98
N ALA A 48 -3.15 -19.49 -1.44
CA ALA A 48 -3.89 -20.74 -1.36
C ALA A 48 -4.23 -21.30 -2.76
N MET A 49 -4.61 -20.44 -3.70
CA MET A 49 -4.85 -20.83 -5.09
C MET A 49 -3.59 -21.36 -5.79
N VAL A 50 -2.42 -20.75 -5.54
CA VAL A 50 -1.14 -21.24 -6.11
C VAL A 50 -0.78 -22.62 -5.56
N ARG A 51 -1.05 -22.88 -4.27
CA ARG A 51 -0.85 -24.20 -3.66
C ARG A 51 -1.79 -25.25 -4.25
N GLU A 52 -3.04 -24.90 -4.50
CA GLU A 52 -4.01 -25.81 -5.13
C GLU A 52 -3.64 -26.12 -6.58
N LEU A 53 -3.16 -25.12 -7.34
CA LEU A 53 -2.61 -25.34 -8.68
C LEU A 53 -1.40 -26.28 -8.65
N ALA A 54 -0.50 -26.13 -7.68
CA ALA A 54 0.65 -27.01 -7.51
C ALA A 54 0.22 -28.48 -7.33
N HIS A 55 -0.81 -28.74 -6.52
CA HIS A 55 -1.36 -30.09 -6.35
C HIS A 55 -1.99 -30.66 -7.62
N GLN A 56 -2.64 -29.83 -8.44
CA GLN A 56 -3.22 -30.27 -9.70
C GLN A 56 -2.15 -30.69 -10.71
N VAL A 57 -1.06 -29.93 -10.78
CA VAL A 57 0.03 -30.18 -11.74
C VAL A 57 1.07 -31.17 -11.24
N GLU A 58 1.11 -31.49 -9.95
CA GLU A 58 2.08 -32.42 -9.31
C GLU A 58 2.20 -33.77 -10.04
N ASN A 59 1.07 -34.33 -10.48
CA ASN A 59 1.04 -35.62 -11.18
C ASN A 59 1.50 -35.53 -12.65
N THR A 60 1.51 -34.34 -13.24
CA THR A 60 1.82 -34.13 -14.66
C THR A 60 3.21 -33.53 -14.85
N ASP A 61 3.59 -32.58 -13.99
CA ASP A 61 4.89 -31.94 -13.95
C ASP A 61 5.28 -31.63 -12.48
N PRO A 62 5.99 -32.57 -11.81
CA PRO A 62 6.41 -32.39 -10.42
C PRO A 62 7.46 -31.28 -10.25
N GLY A 63 8.23 -30.96 -11.30
CA GLY A 63 9.22 -29.89 -11.25
C GLY A 63 8.55 -28.51 -11.19
N PHE A 64 7.53 -28.32 -12.02
CA PHE A 64 6.71 -27.11 -11.98
C PHE A 64 5.92 -26.97 -10.67
N ALA A 65 5.35 -28.07 -10.15
CA ALA A 65 4.67 -28.07 -8.86
C ALA A 65 5.59 -27.62 -7.71
N ALA A 66 6.83 -28.12 -7.68
CA ALA A 66 7.82 -27.72 -6.67
C ALA A 66 8.14 -26.22 -6.71
N ASP A 67 8.22 -25.63 -7.91
CA ASP A 67 8.45 -24.19 -8.06
C ASP A 67 7.24 -23.38 -7.56
N LEU A 68 6.02 -23.83 -7.83
CA LEU A 68 4.80 -23.21 -7.32
C LEU A 68 4.72 -23.28 -5.78
N PHE A 69 5.05 -24.42 -5.16
CA PHE A 69 5.13 -24.52 -3.71
C PHE A 69 6.19 -23.60 -3.12
N ALA A 70 7.35 -23.49 -3.76
CA ALA A 70 8.41 -22.58 -3.31
C ALA A 70 8.00 -21.11 -3.45
N ALA A 71 7.28 -20.75 -4.52
CA ALA A 71 6.73 -19.42 -4.71
C ALA A 71 5.67 -19.08 -3.64
N ALA A 72 4.73 -20.00 -3.37
CA ALA A 72 3.73 -19.85 -2.32
C ALA A 72 4.37 -19.66 -0.95
N ALA A 73 5.33 -20.52 -0.58
CA ALA A 73 6.02 -20.46 0.71
C ALA A 73 6.80 -19.14 0.93
N ARG A 74 7.40 -18.57 -0.13
CA ARG A 74 8.06 -17.25 -0.06
C ARG A 74 7.06 -16.13 0.21
N HIS A 75 5.84 -16.24 -0.27
CA HIS A 75 4.77 -15.25 -0.05
C HIS A 75 4.02 -15.45 1.28
N GLU A 76 3.96 -16.67 1.83
CA GLU A 76 3.35 -16.94 3.16
C GLU A 76 4.05 -16.17 4.30
N GLY A 77 5.36 -15.89 4.19
CA GLY A 77 6.12 -15.16 5.22
C GLY A 77 6.14 -13.63 5.11
N LEU A 78 5.51 -13.04 4.08
CA LEU A 78 5.49 -11.59 3.80
C LEU A 78 4.17 -10.91 4.22
N GLY A 79 3.27 -11.66 4.87
CA GLY A 79 1.88 -11.26 5.14
C GLY A 79 1.53 -10.93 6.59
N ASP A 80 2.51 -10.83 7.50
CA ASP A 80 2.32 -10.52 8.93
C ASP A 80 2.93 -9.15 9.29
#